data_AF-A5KPI9-F1
#
_entry.id   AF-A5KPI9-F1
#
_cell.length_a   1.000
_cell.length_b   1.000
_cell.length_c   1.000
_cell.angle_alpha   90.00
_cell.angle_beta   90.00
_cell.angle_gamma   90.00
#
_symmetry.space_group_name_H-M   'P 1'
#
loop_
_entity.id
_entity.type
_entity.pdbx_description
1 polymer ?
#
loop_
_entity_poly.entity_id
_entity_poly.type
_entity_poly.pdbx_seq_one_letter_code
_entity_poly.pdbx_strand_id
1 'polypeptide(L)' 'MEQRAADLGANAVVGVDIDYEVLGAGNGMLMVTASGTAVVAE' A
#
# COMPACT_ATOMS: atom_id res chain seq x y z
N MET A 1 -1.15 -4.24 -3.81
CA MET A 1 -0.02 -3.36 -4.15
C MET A 1 0.98 -4.08 -5.05
N GLU A 2 1.55 -5.20 -4.60
CA GLU A 2 2.55 -5.99 -5.34
C GLU A 2 2.11 -6.39 -6.76
N GLN A 3 0.97 -7.07 -6.92
CA GLN A 3 0.47 -7.47 -8.24
C GLN A 3 0.37 -6.28 -9.22
N ARG A 4 -0.14 -5.14 -8.73
CA ARG A 4 -0.24 -3.91 -9.53
C ARG A 4 1.13 -3.37 -9.94
N ALA A 5 2.14 -3.47 -9.09
CA ALA A 5 3.51 -3.07 -9.43
C ALA A 5 4.10 -4.03 -10.47
N ALA A 6 3.87 -5.34 -10.32
CA ALA A 6 4.31 -6.35 -11.28
C ALA A 6 3.65 -6.16 -12.65
N ASP A 7 2.35 -5.85 -12.70
CA ASP A 7 1.61 -5.57 -13.93
C ASP A 7 2.13 -4.31 -14.67
N LEU A 8 2.76 -3.38 -13.92
CA LEU A 8 3.44 -2.20 -14.47
C LEU A 8 4.90 -2.48 -14.89
N GLY A 9 5.39 -3.71 -14.72
CA GLY A 9 6.77 -4.10 -15.02
C GLY A 9 7.80 -3.68 -13.97
N ALA A 10 7.36 -3.22 -12.79
CA ALA A 10 8.25 -2.90 -11.68
C ALA A 10 8.77 -4.18 -10.99
N ASN A 11 10.00 -4.14 -10.48
CA ASN A 11 10.60 -5.23 -9.71
C ASN A 11 10.68 -4.95 -8.20
N ALA A 12 10.33 -3.72 -7.79
CA ALA A 12 10.27 -3.33 -6.39
C ALA A 12 9.18 -2.28 -6.15
N VAL A 13 8.73 -2.20 -4.89
CA VAL A 13 7.93 -1.08 -4.39
C VAL A 13 8.70 -0.42 -3.25
N VAL A 14 9.04 0.84 -3.41
CA VAL A 14 9.86 1.61 -2.47
C VAL A 14 9.06 2.74 -1.83
N GLY A 15 9.53 3.20 -0.67
CA GLY A 15 8.85 4.25 0.10
C GLY A 15 7.45 3.82 0.52
N VAL A 16 7.31 2.59 1.01
CA VAL A 16 6.01 2.07 1.46
C VAL A 16 5.62 2.76 2.76
N ASP A 17 4.41 3.31 2.77
CA ASP A 17 3.78 3.90 3.95
C ASP A 17 2.51 3.12 4.31
N ILE A 18 2.23 3.01 5.60
CA ILE A 18 1.11 2.25 6.14
C ILE A 18 0.32 3.11 7.10
N ASP A 19 -0.91 3.43 6.69
CA ASP A 19 -1.87 4.19 7.46
C ASP A 19 -2.89 3.27 8.12
N TYR A 20 -3.23 3.59 9.36
CA TYR A 20 -4.27 2.93 10.13
C TYR A 20 -5.34 3.94 10.48
N GLU A 21 -6.55 3.70 10.02
CA GLU A 21 -7.69 4.56 10.30
C GLU A 21 -8.79 3.76 10.99
N VAL A 22 -9.30 4.31 12.09
CA VAL A 22 -10.45 3.72 12.78
C VAL A 22 -11.71 4.26 12.12
N LEU A 23 -12.50 3.37 11.52
CA LEU A 23 -13.74 3.70 10.84
C LEU A 23 -14.97 3.27 11.64
N GLY A 24 -15.97 4.16 11.66
CA GLY A 24 -17.28 3.93 12.27
C GLY A 24 -17.43 4.55 13.66
N ALA A 25 -18.66 5.00 13.97
CA ALA A 25 -19.02 5.74 15.19
C ALA A 25 -18.81 4.96 16.53
N GLY A 26 -18.29 3.74 16.48
CA GLY A 26 -18.06 2.87 17.63
C GLY A 26 -16.73 2.12 17.60
N ASN A 27 -15.71 2.61 16.90
CA ASN A 27 -14.37 1.98 16.81
C ASN A 27 -14.37 0.52 16.33
N GLY A 28 -15.39 0.10 15.58
CA GLY A 28 -15.61 -1.32 15.24
C GLY A 28 -14.78 -1.84 14.07
N MET A 29 -14.23 -0.95 13.23
CA MET A 29 -13.47 -1.33 12.04
C MET A 29 -12.16 -0.57 11.98
N LEU A 30 -11.10 -1.29 11.65
CA LEU A 30 -9.78 -0.74 11.37
C LEU A 30 -9.52 -0.86 9.87
N MET A 31 -9.44 0.27 9.18
CA MET A 31 -8.94 0.32 7.82
C MET A 31 -7.42 0.41 7.86
N VAL A 32 -6.78 -0.45 7.08
CA VAL A 32 -5.34 -0.41 6.87
C VAL A 32 -5.10 -0.09 5.41
N THR A 33 -4.41 1.01 5.15
CA THR A 33 -4.07 1.45 3.81
C THR A 33 -2.56 1.38 3.65
N ALA A 34 -2.10 0.78 2.56
CA ALA A 34 -0.69 0.77 2.20
C ALA A 34 -0.50 1.51 0.88
N SER A 35 0.44 2.46 0.85
CA SER A 35 0.82 3.21 -0.34
C SER A 35 2.33 3.08 -0.59
N GLY A 36 2.79 3.33 -1.82
CA GLY A 36 4.21 3.20 -2.18
C GLY A 36 4.46 3.44 -3.67
N THR A 37 5.73 3.49 -4.07
CA THR A 37 6.15 3.78 -5.45
C THR A 37 6.71 2.54 -6.14
N ALA A 38 6.09 2.13 -7.24
CA ALA A 38 6.58 1.03 -8.06
C ALA A 38 7.78 1.49 -8.90
N VAL A 39 8.91 0.77 -8.82
CA VAL A 39 10.17 1.12 -9.50
C VAL A 39 10.82 -0.11 -10.13
N VAL A 40 11.68 0.12 -11.13
CA VAL A 40 12.65 -0.85 -11.62
C VAL A 40 14.00 -0.47 -11.04
N ALA A 41 14.54 -1.31 -10.18
CA ALA A 41 15.90 -1.17 -9.65
C ALA A 41 16.86 -2.06 -10.46
N GLU A 42 18.00 -1.50 -10.86
CA GLU A 42 19.11 -2.18 -11.56
C GLU A 42 20.35 -2.26 -10.66
#